data_AF-A0A1I3U148-F1
#
_entry.id   AF-A0A1I3U148-F1
#
_cell.length_a   1.000
_cell.length_b   1.000
_cell.length_c   1.000
_cell.angle_alpha   90.00
_cell.angle_beta   90.00
_cell.angle_gamma   90.00
#
_symmetry.space_group_name_H-M   'P 1'
#
loop_
_entity.id
_entity.type
_entity.pdbx_description
1 polymer ?
#
loop_
_entity_poly.entity_id
_entity_poly.type
_entity_poly.pdbx_seq_one_letter_code
_entity_poly.pdbx_strand_id
1 'polypeptide(L)'
;MKVKLSTVAENIDMHESDYQMFFDKQSYKIVLLTEGALERAEDGEPYDHLPEWRQEERKQAEIIVDDCEGRFVVLPEKRDLEDYSIMEDFTFSIKDEKVKGKLLHAIRGRGAFRRFRSQVENSGLLEDWYRYRDSKHMEVAREWCEEEGIQFYEE
;
A
#
# COMPACT_ATOMS: atom_id res chain seq x y z
N MET A 1 -11.03 -18.47 -5.12
CA MET A 1 -9.71 -18.51 -4.45
C MET A 1 -9.76 -17.56 -3.27
N LYS A 2 -8.75 -17.52 -2.39
CA LYS A 2 -8.66 -16.54 -1.30
C LYS A 2 -7.26 -15.96 -1.24
N VAL A 3 -7.13 -14.65 -1.00
CA VAL A 3 -5.85 -13.98 -0.76
C VAL A 3 -5.57 -13.91 0.74
N LYS A 4 -4.30 -13.99 1.14
CA LYS A 4 -3.91 -13.69 2.52
C LYS A 4 -4.04 -12.18 2.76
N LEU A 5 -4.80 -11.78 3.76
CA LEU A 5 -5.06 -10.36 4.02
C LEU A 5 -3.77 -9.57 4.28
N SER A 6 -2.79 -10.17 4.97
CA SER A 6 -1.49 -9.53 5.22
C SER A 6 -0.73 -9.21 3.94
N THR A 7 -0.84 -10.04 2.90
CA THR A 7 -0.20 -9.76 1.61
C THR A 7 -0.75 -8.47 1.00
N VAL A 8 -2.06 -8.25 1.08
CA VAL A 8 -2.68 -7.01 0.59
C VAL A 8 -2.19 -5.81 1.42
N ALA A 9 -2.23 -5.93 2.76
CA ALA A 9 -1.79 -4.87 3.67
C ALA A 9 -0.32 -4.49 3.50
N GLU A 10 0.58 -5.47 3.34
CA GLU A 10 2.00 -5.27 3.10
C GLU A 10 2.26 -4.51 1.80
N ASN A 11 1.51 -4.84 0.73
CA ASN A 11 1.65 -4.17 -0.56
C ASN A 11 1.11 -2.73 -0.53
N ILE A 12 0.08 -2.45 0.27
CA ILE A 12 -0.38 -1.07 0.53
C ILE A 12 0.71 -0.26 1.26
N ASP A 13 1.39 -0.81 2.28
CA ASP A 13 2.47 -0.09 2.99
C ASP A 13 3.69 0.19 2.09
N MET A 14 3.96 -0.69 1.13
CA MET A 14 5.13 -0.65 0.24
C MET A 14 5.02 0.34 -0.93
N HIS A 15 3.89 1.02 -1.13
CA HIS A 15 3.64 1.84 -2.31
C HIS A 15 4.82 2.77 -2.66
N GLU A 16 5.42 2.55 -3.82
CA GLU A 16 6.46 3.41 -4.40
C GLU A 16 5.80 4.35 -5.42
N SER A 17 6.25 5.61 -5.50
CA SER A 17 5.63 6.63 -6.36
C SER A 17 5.65 6.31 -7.86
N ASP A 18 6.51 5.38 -8.28
CA ASP A 18 6.80 5.15 -9.70
C ASP A 18 6.05 3.95 -10.28
N TYR A 19 5.30 3.21 -9.45
CA TYR A 19 4.56 2.01 -9.85
C TYR A 19 3.11 2.07 -9.37
N GLN A 20 2.20 1.65 -10.24
CA GLN A 20 0.82 1.33 -9.89
C GLN A 20 0.68 -0.18 -9.66
N MET A 21 -0.07 -0.55 -8.62
CA MET A 21 -0.25 -1.94 -8.21
C MET A 21 -1.68 -2.38 -8.53
N PHE A 22 -1.80 -3.48 -9.27
CA PHE A 22 -3.07 -4.07 -9.67
C PHE A 22 -3.23 -5.46 -9.06
N PHE A 23 -4.41 -5.76 -8.54
CA PHE A 23 -4.78 -7.10 -8.12
C PHE A 23 -5.55 -7.81 -9.22
N ASP A 24 -5.02 -8.94 -9.68
CA ASP A 24 -5.71 -9.82 -10.63
C ASP A 24 -6.71 -10.72 -9.90
N LYS A 25 -8.01 -10.46 -10.06
CA LYS A 25 -9.08 -11.25 -9.43
C LYS A 25 -9.16 -12.68 -9.97
N GLN A 26 -8.53 -12.98 -11.11
CA GLN A 26 -8.47 -14.32 -11.66
C GLN A 26 -7.31 -15.13 -11.09
N SER A 27 -6.10 -14.56 -11.00
CA SER A 27 -4.92 -15.30 -10.51
C SER A 27 -4.62 -15.09 -9.03
N TYR A 28 -5.27 -14.11 -8.38
CA TYR A 28 -5.02 -13.69 -6.99
C TYR A 28 -3.57 -13.25 -6.77
N LYS A 29 -2.99 -12.60 -7.79
CA LYS A 29 -1.63 -12.03 -7.75
C LYS A 29 -1.68 -10.53 -7.88
N ILE A 30 -0.65 -9.88 -7.35
CA ILE A 30 -0.42 -8.45 -7.51
C ILE A 30 0.56 -8.26 -8.66
N VAL A 31 0.20 -7.38 -9.58
CA VAL A 31 1.01 -6.97 -10.75
C VAL A 31 1.41 -5.53 -10.53
N LEU A 32 2.70 -5.22 -10.70
CA LEU A 32 3.23 -3.86 -10.61
C LEU A 32 3.58 -3.39 -12.00
N LEU A 33 3.10 -2.21 -12.38
CA LEU A 33 3.39 -1.58 -13.66
C LEU A 33 3.74 -0.11 -13.46
N THR A 34 4.68 0.39 -14.25
CA THR A 34 4.95 1.83 -14.30
C THR A 34 3.88 2.54 -15.13
N GLU A 35 3.61 3.81 -14.86
CA GLU A 35 2.73 4.66 -15.67
C GLU A 35 3.13 4.62 -17.16
N GLY A 36 4.43 4.78 -17.44
CA GLY A 36 4.94 4.70 -18.81
C GLY A 36 4.81 3.31 -19.47
N ALA A 37 4.62 2.23 -18.72
CA ALA A 37 4.31 0.92 -19.30
C ALA A 37 2.83 0.82 -19.69
N LEU A 38 1.93 1.47 -18.94
CA LEU A 38 0.51 1.56 -19.23
C LEU A 38 0.25 2.46 -20.44
N GLU A 39 0.82 3.67 -20.46
CA GLU A 39 0.68 4.63 -21.57
C GLU A 39 1.06 4.01 -22.92
N ARG A 40 2.23 3.36 -22.97
CA ARG A 40 2.68 2.69 -24.19
C ARG A 40 1.73 1.57 -24.64
N ALA A 41 1.03 0.93 -23.69
CA ALA A 41 0.13 -0.20 -23.98
C ALA A 41 -1.16 0.36 -24.61
N GLU A 42 -1.67 1.45 -24.06
CA GLU A 42 -2.76 2.22 -24.67
C GLU A 42 -2.42 2.69 -26.10
N ASP A 43 -1.18 3.15 -26.31
CA ASP A 43 -0.69 3.58 -27.63
C ASP A 43 -0.40 2.42 -28.60
N GLY A 44 -0.42 1.17 -28.14
CA GLY A 44 -0.10 -0.01 -28.95
C GLY A 44 1.35 -0.04 -29.47
N GLU A 45 2.30 0.52 -28.70
CA GLU A 45 3.72 0.55 -29.11
C GLU A 45 4.29 -0.88 -29.28
N PRO A 46 4.89 -1.21 -30.45
CA PRO A 46 5.49 -2.53 -30.67
C PRO A 46 6.65 -2.79 -29.71
N TYR A 47 6.70 -3.97 -29.10
CA TYR A 47 7.71 -4.33 -28.10
C TYR A 47 8.55 -5.57 -28.44
N ASP A 48 8.36 -6.19 -29.61
CA ASP A 48 9.11 -7.40 -30.03
C ASP A 48 10.64 -7.20 -30.05
N HIS A 49 11.09 -5.95 -30.16
CA HIS A 49 12.50 -5.57 -30.16
C HIS A 49 13.10 -5.45 -28.75
N LEU A 50 12.28 -5.46 -27.70
CA LEU A 50 12.72 -5.36 -26.32
C LEU A 50 13.21 -6.73 -25.79
N PRO A 51 14.01 -6.76 -24.73
CA PRO A 51 14.34 -8.00 -24.03
C PRO A 51 13.09 -8.73 -23.51
N GLU A 52 13.12 -10.06 -23.43
CA GLU A 52 11.96 -10.89 -23.06
C GLU A 52 11.26 -10.45 -21.76
N TRP A 53 12.02 -10.08 -20.72
CA TRP A 53 11.46 -9.61 -19.45
C TRP A 53 10.65 -8.30 -19.60
N ARG A 54 11.04 -7.41 -20.51
CA ARG A 54 10.27 -6.20 -20.88
C ARG A 54 9.07 -6.54 -21.72
N GLN A 55 9.17 -7.53 -22.60
CA GLN A 55 8.01 -7.98 -23.37
C GLN A 55 6.95 -8.58 -22.47
N GLU A 56 7.33 -9.32 -21.42
CA GLU A 56 6.37 -9.86 -20.45
C GLU A 56 5.66 -8.75 -19.67
N GLU A 57 6.39 -7.72 -19.21
CA GLU A 57 5.80 -6.52 -18.60
C GLU A 57 4.79 -5.85 -19.54
N ARG A 58 5.14 -5.70 -20.83
CA ARG A 58 4.26 -5.11 -21.85
C ARG A 58 3.00 -5.93 -22.09
N LYS A 59 3.11 -7.25 -22.15
CA LYS A 59 1.93 -8.15 -22.26
C LYS A 59 0.99 -8.00 -21.08
N GLN A 60 1.52 -7.91 -19.86
CA GLN A 60 0.70 -7.68 -18.68
C GLN A 60 0.00 -6.32 -18.73
N ALA A 61 0.70 -5.28 -19.18
CA ALA A 61 0.13 -3.95 -19.36
C ALA A 61 -1.00 -3.93 -20.40
N GLU A 62 -0.82 -4.57 -21.56
CA GLU A 62 -1.89 -4.69 -22.57
C GLU A 62 -3.12 -5.41 -22.02
N ILE A 63 -2.92 -6.53 -21.31
CA ILE A 63 -4.03 -7.28 -20.70
C ILE A 63 -4.80 -6.42 -19.68
N ILE A 64 -4.11 -5.58 -18.91
CA ILE A 64 -4.71 -4.67 -17.92
C ILE A 64 -5.43 -3.51 -18.61
N VAL A 65 -4.83 -2.90 -19.63
CA VAL A 65 -5.42 -1.79 -20.39
C VAL A 65 -6.67 -2.23 -21.15
N ASP A 66 -6.65 -3.44 -21.73
CA ASP A 66 -7.77 -4.00 -22.47
C ASP A 66 -8.88 -4.58 -21.55
N ASP A 67 -8.67 -4.59 -20.23
CA ASP A 67 -9.62 -5.15 -19.27
C ASP A 67 -10.87 -4.29 -19.12
N CYS A 68 -11.88 -4.61 -19.93
CA CYS A 68 -13.20 -3.99 -19.88
C CYS A 68 -14.14 -4.64 -18.84
N GLU A 69 -13.77 -5.80 -18.28
CA GLU A 69 -14.62 -6.60 -17.39
C GLU A 69 -14.34 -6.37 -15.90
N GLY A 70 -13.31 -5.58 -15.57
CA GLY A 70 -12.93 -5.29 -14.18
C GLY A 70 -12.30 -6.50 -13.47
N ARG A 71 -11.53 -7.30 -14.22
CA ARG A 71 -10.68 -8.36 -13.69
C ARG A 71 -9.54 -7.80 -12.83
N PHE A 72 -8.95 -6.68 -13.23
CA PHE A 72 -7.87 -6.02 -12.52
C PHE A 72 -8.40 -4.83 -11.76
N VAL A 73 -8.07 -4.76 -10.48
CA VAL A 73 -8.49 -3.67 -9.59
C VAL A 73 -7.26 -3.05 -8.94
N VAL A 74 -7.25 -1.72 -8.85
CA VAL A 74 -6.10 -0.99 -8.33
C VAL A 74 -6.07 -1.14 -6.80
N LEU A 75 -4.90 -1.43 -6.24
CA LEU A 75 -4.74 -1.43 -4.78
C LEU A 75 -4.87 0.00 -4.23
N PRO A 76 -5.30 0.16 -2.97
CA PRO A 76 -5.27 1.47 -2.32
C PRO A 76 -3.86 2.04 -2.33
N GLU A 77 -3.73 3.28 -2.77
CA GLU A 77 -2.46 4.00 -2.70
C GLU A 77 -2.17 4.45 -1.27
N LYS A 78 -0.91 4.33 -0.85
CA LYS A 78 -0.45 4.92 0.40
C LYS A 78 -0.41 6.44 0.26
N ARG A 79 -1.36 7.12 0.87
CA ARG A 79 -1.29 8.59 0.97
C ARG A 79 -0.49 8.95 2.21
N ASP A 80 0.51 9.83 2.06
CA ASP A 80 1.27 10.37 3.20
C ASP A 80 0.36 10.89 4.33
N LEU A 81 -0.79 11.49 3.96
CA LEU A 81 -1.80 11.97 4.91
C LEU A 81 -2.39 10.85 5.78
N GLU A 82 -2.50 9.64 5.25
CA GLU A 82 -3.02 8.47 5.97
C GLU A 82 -2.03 8.00 7.03
N ASP A 83 -0.73 7.91 6.69
CA ASP A 83 0.30 7.62 7.70
C ASP A 83 0.38 8.71 8.78
N TYR A 84 0.21 9.98 8.41
CA TYR A 84 0.11 11.07 9.40
C TYR A 84 -1.09 10.88 10.32
N SER A 85 -2.26 10.51 9.77
CA SER A 85 -3.45 10.19 10.56
C SER A 85 -3.19 9.02 11.51
N ILE A 86 -2.55 7.95 11.04
CA ILE A 86 -2.22 6.78 11.86
C ILE A 86 -1.26 7.16 13.00
N MET A 87 -0.24 7.99 12.73
CA MET A 87 0.67 8.51 13.76
C MET A 87 -0.05 9.39 14.78
N GLU A 88 -0.97 10.24 14.33
CA GLU A 88 -1.78 11.11 15.19
C GLU A 88 -2.73 10.29 16.07
N ASP A 89 -3.48 9.37 15.49
CA ASP A 89 -4.42 8.50 16.21
C ASP A 89 -3.70 7.61 17.23
N PHE A 90 -2.56 7.02 16.86
CA PHE A 90 -1.72 6.28 17.80
C PHE A 90 -1.31 7.17 18.96
N THR A 91 -0.87 8.40 18.68
CA THR A 91 -0.49 9.35 19.73
C THR A 91 -1.66 9.66 20.67
N PHE A 92 -2.88 9.81 20.14
CA PHE A 92 -4.07 10.03 20.95
C PHE A 92 -4.46 8.82 21.81
N SER A 93 -4.11 7.61 21.39
CA SER A 93 -4.33 6.38 22.17
C SER A 93 -3.43 6.25 23.41
N ILE A 94 -2.33 7.01 23.48
CA ILE A 94 -1.38 6.95 24.60
C ILE A 94 -1.94 7.64 25.85
N LYS A 95 -1.96 6.91 26.97
CA LYS A 95 -2.46 7.41 28.27
C LYS A 95 -1.49 8.33 29.01
N ASP A 96 -0.18 8.16 28.81
CA ASP A 96 0.83 9.02 29.43
C ASP A 96 0.86 10.37 28.70
N GLU A 97 0.32 11.41 29.35
CA GLU A 97 0.22 12.76 28.79
C GLU A 97 1.58 13.38 28.46
N LYS A 98 2.66 13.01 29.16
CA LYS A 98 4.02 13.50 28.87
C LYS A 98 4.55 12.87 27.60
N VAL A 99 4.35 11.56 27.42
CA VAL A 99 4.75 10.84 26.20
C VAL A 99 3.91 11.33 25.02
N LYS A 100 2.59 11.41 25.18
CA LYS A 100 1.66 11.94 24.18
C LYS A 100 2.05 13.34 23.72
N GLY A 101 2.34 14.26 24.64
CA GLY A 101 2.79 15.62 24.30
C GLY A 101 4.07 15.65 23.46
N LYS A 102 5.04 14.77 23.74
CA LYS A 102 6.27 14.63 22.94
C LYS A 102 5.99 14.10 21.54
N LEU A 103 5.13 13.09 21.42
CA LEU A 103 4.74 12.50 20.15
C LEU A 103 3.96 13.50 19.28
N LEU A 104 3.00 14.24 19.85
CA LEU A 104 2.25 15.30 19.14
C LEU A 104 3.17 16.42 18.62
N HIS A 105 4.24 16.72 19.36
CA HIS A 105 5.25 17.66 18.88
C HIS A 105 6.12 17.05 17.77
N ALA A 106 6.48 15.77 17.90
CA ALA A 106 7.33 15.07 16.96
C ALA A 106 6.70 14.95 15.56
N ILE A 107 5.38 14.75 15.47
CA ILE A 107 4.64 14.58 14.21
C ILE A 107 4.44 15.87 13.40
N ARG A 108 4.93 17.03 13.85
CA ARG A 108 4.73 18.31 13.17
C ARG A 108 5.86 18.65 12.22
N GLY A 109 5.55 19.01 10.97
CA GLY A 109 6.49 19.57 10.00
C GLY A 109 7.50 18.57 9.44
N ARG A 110 8.44 19.06 8.62
CA ARG A 110 9.41 18.21 7.88
C ARG A 110 10.19 17.28 8.82
N GLY A 111 10.31 16.02 8.46
CA GLY A 111 10.99 14.98 9.24
C GLY A 111 10.17 14.42 10.41
N ALA A 112 8.85 14.60 10.40
CA ALA A 112 7.93 14.10 11.41
C ALA A 112 8.10 12.61 11.69
N PHE A 113 8.07 11.77 10.66
CA PHE A 113 8.24 10.31 10.79
C PHE A 113 9.49 9.90 11.56
N ARG A 114 10.66 10.45 11.18
CA ARG A 114 11.93 10.11 11.85
C ARG A 114 11.87 10.50 13.33
N ARG A 115 11.38 11.71 13.64
CA ARG A 115 11.26 12.17 15.03
C ARG A 115 10.27 11.34 15.81
N PHE A 116 9.11 11.05 15.23
CA PHE A 116 8.06 10.25 15.83
C PHE A 116 8.60 8.86 16.19
N ARG A 117 9.21 8.16 15.22
CA ARG A 117 9.84 6.85 15.46
C ARG A 117 10.89 6.90 16.57
N SER A 118 11.76 7.90 16.57
CA SER A 118 12.74 8.08 17.65
C SER A 118 12.07 8.33 19.02
N GLN A 119 10.97 9.08 19.08
CA GLN A 119 10.25 9.30 20.35
C GLN A 119 9.51 8.05 20.83
N VAL A 120 8.90 7.29 19.91
CA VAL A 120 8.27 6.00 20.18
C VAL A 120 9.29 5.02 20.77
N GLU A 121 10.46 4.89 20.13
CA GLU A 121 11.54 4.02 20.56
C GLU A 121 12.08 4.43 21.94
N ASN A 122 12.37 5.71 22.14
CA ASN A 122 12.82 6.24 23.45
C ASN A 122 11.80 6.08 24.57
N SER A 123 10.52 5.89 24.22
CA SER A 123 9.44 5.67 25.18
C SER A 123 9.11 4.19 25.39
N GLY A 124 9.83 3.27 24.73
CA GLY A 124 9.58 1.83 24.82
C GLY A 124 8.31 1.37 24.11
N LEU A 125 7.73 2.19 23.24
CA LEU A 125 6.43 1.94 22.57
C LEU A 125 6.59 1.39 21.15
N LEU A 126 7.79 0.96 20.77
CA LEU A 126 8.09 0.60 19.38
C LEU A 126 7.24 -0.59 18.89
N GLU A 127 7.10 -1.63 19.70
CA GLU A 127 6.25 -2.77 19.39
C GLU A 127 4.76 -2.40 19.34
N ASP A 128 4.30 -1.54 20.27
CA ASP A 128 2.92 -1.04 20.27
C ASP A 128 2.60 -0.25 19.01
N TRP A 129 3.54 0.59 18.57
CA TRP A 129 3.42 1.34 17.33
C TRP A 129 3.30 0.42 16.12
N TYR A 130 4.18 -0.58 15.99
CA TYR A 130 4.10 -1.49 14.84
C TYR A 130 2.81 -2.30 14.86
N ARG A 131 2.39 -2.83 16.02
CA ARG A 131 1.09 -3.50 16.14
C ARG A 131 -0.07 -2.61 15.72
N TYR A 132 -0.09 -1.36 16.19
CA TYR A 132 -1.14 -0.41 15.85
C TYR A 132 -1.15 -0.09 14.36
N ARG A 133 0.01 0.25 13.79
CA ARG A 133 0.16 0.55 12.37
C ARG A 133 -0.26 -0.63 11.50
N ASP A 134 0.22 -1.83 11.81
CA ASP A 134 -0.10 -3.03 11.04
C ASP A 134 -1.60 -3.37 11.15
N SER A 135 -2.23 -3.15 12.31
CA SER A 135 -3.69 -3.30 12.44
C SER A 135 -4.47 -2.31 11.57
N LYS A 136 -3.98 -1.08 11.39
CA LYS A 136 -4.60 -0.09 10.51
C LYS A 136 -4.47 -0.44 9.04
N HIS A 137 -3.31 -0.91 8.59
CA HIS A 137 -3.18 -1.41 7.22
C HIS A 137 -4.03 -2.66 6.98
N MET A 138 -4.20 -3.54 7.98
CA MET A 138 -5.11 -4.68 7.89
C MET A 138 -6.59 -4.27 7.83
N GLU A 139 -6.99 -3.21 8.52
CA GLU A 139 -8.34 -2.62 8.39
C GLU A 139 -8.57 -2.12 6.97
N VAL A 140 -7.67 -1.29 6.42
CA VAL A 140 -7.76 -0.77 5.04
C VAL A 140 -7.79 -1.89 4.01
N ALA A 141 -6.92 -2.90 4.16
CA ALA A 141 -6.89 -4.05 3.25
C ALA A 141 -8.21 -4.83 3.29
N ARG A 142 -8.84 -4.94 4.46
CA ARG A 142 -10.13 -5.63 4.63
C ARG A 142 -11.24 -4.87 3.95
N GLU A 143 -11.35 -3.58 4.22
CA GLU A 143 -12.37 -2.70 3.63
C GLU A 143 -12.25 -2.74 2.11
N TRP A 144 -11.04 -2.59 1.57
CA TRP A 144 -10.82 -2.66 0.13
C TRP A 144 -11.18 -4.04 -0.46
N CYS A 145 -10.79 -5.15 0.17
CA CYS A 145 -11.19 -6.47 -0.30
C CYS A 145 -12.70 -6.67 -0.29
N GLU A 146 -13.40 -6.16 0.72
CA GLU A 146 -14.87 -6.23 0.81
C GLU A 146 -15.55 -5.39 -0.28
N GLU A 147 -15.06 -4.17 -0.53
CA GLU A 147 -15.52 -3.28 -1.61
C GLU A 147 -15.35 -3.92 -2.99
N GLU A 148 -14.21 -4.55 -3.24
CA GLU A 148 -13.88 -5.20 -4.51
C GLU A 148 -14.47 -6.62 -4.67
N GLY A 149 -15.12 -7.14 -3.62
CA GLY A 149 -15.69 -8.49 -3.60
C GLY A 149 -14.62 -9.60 -3.62
N ILE A 150 -13.41 -9.30 -3.17
CA ILE A 150 -12.27 -10.22 -3.10
C ILE A 150 -12.38 -11.06 -1.84
N GLN A 151 -12.32 -12.38 -1.99
CA GLN A 151 -12.33 -13.29 -0.84
C GLN A 151 -10.94 -13.34 -0.20
N PHE A 152 -10.86 -13.20 1.12
CA PHE A 152 -9.60 -13.25 1.87
C PHE A 152 -9.65 -14.22 3.05
N TYR A 153 -8.48 -14.45 3.65
CA TYR A 153 -8.31 -15.13 4.92
C TYR A 153 -7.26 -14.44 5.79
N GLU A 154 -7.42 -14.60 7.10
CA GLU A 154 -6.49 -14.14 8.14
C GLU A 154 -5.82 -15.40 8.72
N GLU A 155 -4.50 -15.39 8.86
CA GLU A 155 -3.69 -16.51 9.40
C GLU A 155 -3.17 -16.19 10.80
#